data_AF-A0A947S1U2-F1
#
_entry.id   AF-A0A947S1U2-F1
#
_cell.length_a   1.000
_cell.length_b   1.000
_cell.length_c   1.000
_cell.angle_alpha   90.00
_cell.angle_beta   90.00
_cell.angle_gamma   90.00
#
_symmetry.space_group_name_H-M   'P 1'
#
loop_
_entity.id
_entity.type
_entity.pdbx_description
1 polymer ?
#
loop_
_entity_poly.entity_id
_entity_poly.type
_entity_poly.pdbx_seq_one_letter_code
_entity_poly.pdbx_strand_id
1 'polypeptide(L)' 'MKKKEKILLVLILLLAAALRLWGLNHYPVGLNADEAAIGYNAYSLIETGLDEHGNAWPIHFKSFGDYKPG' A
#
# COMPACT_ATOMS: atom_id res chain seq x y z
N MET A 1 -22.68 17.05 11.57
CA MET A 1 -21.95 16.38 12.65
C MET A 1 -21.58 17.36 13.74
N LYS A 2 -21.97 17.09 14.99
CA LYS A 2 -21.58 17.86 16.17
C LYS A 2 -20.07 17.71 16.42
N LYS A 3 -19.42 18.70 17.04
CA LYS A 3 -17.96 18.69 17.34
C LYS A 3 -17.51 17.40 18.04
N LYS A 4 -18.34 16.86 18.93
CA LYS A 4 -18.11 15.60 19.66
C LYS A 4 -18.02 14.38 18.73
N GLU A 5 -18.86 14.31 17.69
CA GLU A 5 -18.86 13.20 16.73
C GLU A 5 -17.59 13.21 15.86
N LYS A 6 -17.10 14.39 15.47
CA LYS A 6 -15.84 14.52 14.73
C LYS A 6 -14.64 14.06 15.58
N ILE A 7 -14.60 14.44 16.85
CA ILE A 7 -13.54 14.02 17.79
C ILE A 7 -13.57 12.50 17.97
N LEU A 8 -14.77 11.92 18.15
CA LEU A 8 -14.93 10.47 18.26
C LEU A 8 -14.42 9.75 17.00
N LEU A 9 -14.76 10.25 15.81
CA LEU A 9 -14.27 9.70 14.55
C LEU A 9 -12.73 9.71 14.48
N VAL A 10 -12.11 10.85 14.82
CA VAL A 10 -10.65 10.98 14.83
C VAL A 10 -10.01 10.00 15.83
N LEU A 11 -10.59 9.85 17.02
CA LEU A 11 -10.11 8.88 18.01
C LEU A 11 -10.21 7.44 17.50
N ILE A 12 -11.30 7.07 16.83
CA ILE A 12 -11.46 5.74 16.23
C ILE A 12 -10.39 5.51 15.15
N LEU A 13 -10.15 6.48 14.26
CA LEU A 13 -9.12 6.37 13.23
C LEU A 13 -7.71 6.25 13.82
N LEU A 14 -7.39 7.03 14.85
CA LEU A 14 -6.10 6.97 15.54
C LEU A 14 -5.90 5.63 16.24
N LEU A 15 -6.93 5.12 16.93
CA LEU A 15 -6.89 3.80 17.57
C LEU A 15 -6.70 2.69 16.52
N ALA A 16 -7.45 2.74 15.42
CA ALA A 16 -7.31 1.77 14.33
C ALA A 16 -5.91 1.80 13.72
N ALA A 17 -5.35 2.99 13.46
CA ALA A 17 -4.00 3.15 12.95
C ALA A 17 -2.95 2.61 13.95
N ALA A 18 -3.08 2.93 15.24
CA ALA A 18 -2.17 2.44 16.27
C ALA A 18 -2.18 0.90 16.33
N LEU A 19 -3.36 0.27 16.38
CA LEU A 19 -3.48 -1.19 16.38
C LEU A 19 -2.91 -1.84 15.11
N ARG A 20 -3.08 -1.21 13.94
CA ARG A 20 -2.59 -1.73 12.66
C ARG A 20 -1.08 -1.62 12.51
N LEU A 21 -0.46 -0.55 13.03
CA LEU A 21 0.94 -0.21 12.79
C LEU A 21 1.88 -0.63 13.93
N TRP A 22 1.37 -0.85 15.14
CA TRP A 22 2.20 -1.15 16.34
C TRP A 22 3.13 -2.36 16.16
N GLY A 23 2.72 -3.35 15.37
CA GLY A 23 3.48 -4.58 15.13
C GLY A 23 4.11 -4.69 13.75
N LEU A 24 4.06 -3.66 12.89
CA LEU A 24 4.38 -3.82 11.46
C LEU A 24 5.84 -4.25 11.22
N ASN A 25 6.76 -3.89 12.12
CA ASN A 25 8.17 -4.30 12.03
C ASN A 25 8.44 -5.72 12.56
N HIS A 26 7.55 -6.28 13.38
CA HIS A 26 7.72 -7.62 13.98
C HIS A 26 6.87 -8.69 13.29
N TYR A 27 5.78 -8.28 12.64
CA TYR A 27 4.83 -9.14 11.94
C TYR A 27 4.49 -8.47 10.60
N PRO A 28 5.27 -8.79 9.56
CA PRO A 28 5.06 -10.04 8.85
C PRO A 28 6.34 -10.89 8.71
N VAL A 29 6.18 -12.21 8.57
CA VAL A 29 7.27 -13.20 8.35
C VAL A 29 8.02 -12.94 7.02
N GLY A 30 7.47 -12.07 6.17
CA GLY A 30 8.02 -11.59 4.91
C GLY A 30 6.95 -10.84 4.11
N LEU A 31 7.33 -10.20 3.02
CA LEU A 31 6.36 -9.70 2.04
C LEU A 31 5.85 -10.88 1.21
N ASN A 32 4.54 -10.92 0.94
CA ASN A 32 4.04 -11.77 -0.12
C ASN A 32 4.65 -11.31 -1.45
N ALA A 33 4.82 -12.24 -2.40
CA ALA A 33 5.40 -11.93 -3.70
C ALA A 33 4.63 -10.79 -4.41
N ASP A 34 3.30 -10.73 -4.23
CA ASP A 34 2.47 -9.64 -4.75
C ASP A 34 2.76 -8.28 -4.08
N GLU A 35 2.95 -8.27 -2.76
CA GLU A 35 3.28 -7.05 -2.00
C GLU A 35 4.68 -6.55 -2.36
N ALA A 36 5.64 -7.47 -2.54
CA ALA A 36 6.99 -7.16 -2.97
C ALA A 36 7.02 -6.60 -4.41
N ALA A 37 6.28 -7.21 -5.35
CA ALA A 37 6.19 -6.73 -6.73
C ALA A 37 5.57 -5.33 -6.82
N ILE A 38 4.50 -5.06 -6.07
CA ILE A 38 3.88 -3.72 -6.01
C ILE A 38 4.86 -2.70 -5.40
N GLY A 39 5.54 -3.06 -4.31
CA GLY A 39 6.54 -2.19 -3.68
C GLY A 39 7.70 -1.86 -4.60
N TYR A 40 8.21 -2.85 -5.34
CA TYR A 40 9.27 -2.66 -6.33
C TYR A 40 8.82 -1.77 -7.49
N ASN A 41 7.62 -2.00 -8.04
CA ASN A 41 7.08 -1.16 -9.10
C ASN A 41 6.87 0.30 -8.66
N ALA A 42 6.38 0.52 -7.44
CA ALA A 42 6.25 1.87 -6.87
C ALA A 42 7.63 2.55 -6.73
N TYR A 43 8.63 1.82 -6.23
CA TYR A 43 10.01 2.32 -6.14
C TYR A 43 10.59 2.65 -7.52
N SER A 44 10.45 1.75 -8.49
CA SER A 44 10.92 1.92 -9.87
C SER A 44 10.26 3.12 -10.55
N LEU A 45 8.96 3.35 -10.33
CA LEU A 45 8.25 4.52 -10.85
C LEU A 45 8.79 5.84 -10.28
N ILE A 46 9.11 5.87 -8.98
CA ILE A 46 9.69 7.06 -8.34
C ILE A 46 11.07 7.37 -8.93
N GLU A 47 11.91 6.35 -9.14
CA GLU A 47 13.28 6.53 -9.61
C GLU A 47 13.40 6.75 -11.12
N THR A 48 12.60 6.02 -11.91
CA THR A 48 12.77 5.92 -13.37
C THR A 48 11.55 6.36 -14.17
N GLY A 49 10.39 6.51 -13.52
CA GLY A 49 9.11 6.71 -14.20
C GLY A 49 8.58 5.47 -14.92
N LEU A 50 9.22 4.30 -14.74
CA LEU A 50 8.87 3.04 -15.40
C LEU A 50 8.60 1.93 -14.36
N ASP A 51 7.67 1.03 -14.67
CA ASP A 51 7.46 -0.22 -13.93
C ASP A 51 8.54 -1.28 -14.26
N GLU A 52 8.45 -2.46 -13.63
CA GLU A 52 9.37 -3.59 -13.84
C GLU A 52 9.34 -4.15 -15.27
N HIS A 53 8.33 -3.81 -16.07
CA HIS A 53 8.17 -4.21 -17.47
C HIS A 53 8.50 -3.08 -18.45
N GLY A 54 8.97 -1.93 -17.97
CA GLY A 54 9.33 -0.77 -18.79
C GLY A 54 8.14 0.11 -19.23
N ASN A 55 6.96 -0.03 -18.62
CA ASN A 55 5.81 0.82 -18.89
C ASN A 55 5.88 2.11 -18.07
N ALA A 56 5.63 3.24 -18.73
CA ALA A 56 5.53 4.53 -18.05
C ALA A 56 4.15 4.69 -17.39
N TRP A 57 4.13 4.92 -16.07
CA TRP A 57 2.92 5.21 -15.29
C TRP A 57 1.70 4.32 -15.61
N PRO A 58 1.83 2.98 -15.50
CA PRO A 58 0.72 2.09 -15.80
C PRO A 58 -0.41 2.26 -14.78
N ILE A 59 -1.66 2.20 -15.26
CA ILE A 59 -2.86 2.24 -14.40
C ILE A 59 -2.99 0.93 -13.61
N HIS A 60 -2.56 -0.19 -14.18
CA HIS A 60 -2.53 -1.51 -13.55
C HIS A 60 -1.14 -2.13 -13.69
N PHE A 61 -0.57 -2.59 -12.57
CA PHE A 61 0.68 -3.34 -12.62
C PHE A 61 0.44 -4.75 -13.15
N LYS A 62 1.24 -5.13 -14.14
CA LYS A 62 1.31 -6.50 -14.62
C LYS A 62 2.04 -7.35 -13.58
N SER A 63 1.51 -8.52 -13.26
CA SER A 63 2.08 -9.44 -12.29
C SER A 63 1.93 -10.88 -12.77
N PHE A 64 3.02 -11.67 -12.73
CA PHE A 64 3.00 -13.09 -13.10
C PHE A 64 2.41 -13.38 -14.51
N GLY A 65 2.56 -12.45 -15.45
CA GLY A 65 2.07 -12.62 -16.82
C GLY A 65 0.60 -12.26 -17.03
N ASP A 66 -0.13 -11.88 -16.00
CA ASP A 66 -1.50 -11.36 -16.06
C ASP A 66 -1.58 -9.94 -15.48
N TYR A 67 -2.67 -9.23 -15.73
CA TYR A 67 -2.94 -7.95 -15.08
C TYR A 67 -3.72 -8.21 -13.80
N LYS A 68 -3.23 -7.70 -12.66
CA LYS A 68 -4.00 -7.77 -11.42
C LYS A 68 -5.34 -7.06 -11.62
N PRO A 69 -6.49 -7.72 -11.40
CA PRO A 69 -7.78 -7.07 -11.53
C PRO A 69 -7.86 -5.91 -10.51
N GLY A 70 -8.41 -4.79 -10.98
CA GLY A 70 -8.63 -3.59 -10.16
C GLY A 70 -9.75 -3.75 -9.13
#